data_AF-T0Z7W2-F1
#
_entry.id   AF-T0Z7W2-F1
#
_cell.length_a   1.000
_cell.length_b   1.000
_cell.length_c   1.000
_cell.angle_alpha   90.00
_cell.angle_beta   90.00
_cell.angle_gamma   90.00
#
_symmetry.space_group_name_H-M   'P 1'
#
loop_
_entity.id
_entity.type
_entity.pdbx_description
1 polymer ?
#
loop_
_entity_poly.entity_id
_entity_poly.type
_entity_poly.pdbx_seq_one_letter_code
_entity_poly.pdbx_strand_id
1 'polypeptide(L)'
;SYGRLQFGEDLELTFRTLIGTGANPNVAAVVVVGIEPSWTDRVADGIALTQKPVGRLSIERNGDLNTIASGARMAAKFLQDASEIQRTPVERHEVMMSIKCGESDTTSGLGACPTTSQAVDRTVAAGGTVLFGETTELTGGEHLIAKRCINDAVRDKFMAFFDDYMATVEEQGVDLLGSQPTQGNIRGGLST
;
A
#
# COMPACT_ATOMS: atom_id res chain seq x y z
N SER A 1 -14.49 -0.01 11.80
CA SER A 1 -13.19 -0.29 12.42
C SER A 1 -13.44 -1.11 13.66
N TYR A 2 -13.03 -2.38 13.67
CA TYR A 2 -13.00 -3.15 14.91
C TYR A 2 -11.87 -2.56 15.76
N GLY A 3 -12.18 -1.70 16.72
CA GLY A 3 -11.17 -0.99 17.50
C GLY A 3 -10.16 -1.92 18.19
N ARG A 4 -10.55 -2.53 19.32
CA ARG A 4 -9.69 -3.43 20.12
C ARG A 4 -9.89 -4.92 19.83
N LEU A 5 -10.74 -5.26 18.85
CA LEU A 5 -11.22 -6.62 18.63
C LEU A 5 -10.80 -7.18 17.27
N GLN A 6 -9.70 -6.68 16.71
CA GLN A 6 -9.05 -7.36 15.60
C GLN A 6 -8.29 -8.59 16.12
N PHE A 7 -8.35 -9.69 15.38
CA PHE A 7 -7.69 -10.94 15.71
C PHE A 7 -7.29 -11.67 14.42
N GLY A 8 -6.39 -12.65 14.55
CA GLY A 8 -5.93 -13.45 13.41
C GLY A 8 -5.23 -12.60 12.34
N GLU A 9 -5.44 -12.97 11.08
CA GLU A 9 -4.73 -12.38 9.94
C GLU A 9 -5.04 -10.90 9.70
N ASP A 10 -6.24 -10.43 10.06
CA ASP A 10 -6.61 -9.01 9.91
C ASP A 10 -5.80 -8.10 10.87
N LEU A 11 -5.56 -8.57 12.09
CA LEU A 11 -4.70 -7.86 13.04
C LEU A 11 -3.25 -7.80 12.53
N GLU A 12 -2.75 -8.92 12.01
CA GLU A 12 -1.41 -8.99 11.42
C GLU A 12 -1.27 -8.11 10.18
N LEU A 13 -2.29 -8.07 9.32
CA LEU A 13 -2.35 -7.17 8.17
C LEU A 13 -2.30 -5.70 8.62
N THR A 14 -3.03 -5.35 9.67
CA THR A 14 -3.03 -4.00 10.24
C THR A 14 -1.62 -3.61 10.71
N PHE A 15 -0.94 -4.47 11.48
CA PHE A 15 0.44 -4.21 11.90
C PHE A 15 1.41 -4.10 10.72
N ARG A 16 1.36 -5.02 9.76
CA ARG A 16 2.20 -4.96 8.55
C ARG A 16 1.99 -3.66 7.78
N THR A 17 0.76 -3.19 7.69
CA THR A 17 0.40 -1.95 6.99
C THR A 17 0.94 -0.71 7.70
N LEU A 18 0.75 -0.62 9.02
CA LEU A 18 1.28 0.49 9.83
C LEU A 18 2.81 0.52 9.79
N ILE A 19 3.45 -0.63 9.97
CA ILE A 19 4.91 -0.78 9.91
C ILE A 19 5.41 -0.40 8.52
N GLY A 20 4.81 -0.94 7.45
CA GLY A 20 5.18 -0.62 6.07
C GLY A 20 5.05 0.85 5.73
N THR A 21 4.00 1.52 6.25
CA THR A 21 3.81 2.96 6.09
C THR A 21 4.93 3.75 6.75
N GLY A 22 5.30 3.43 7.99
CA GLY A 22 6.42 4.07 8.67
C GLY A 22 7.79 3.73 8.06
N ALA A 23 7.94 2.52 7.51
CA ALA A 23 9.15 2.04 6.86
C ALA A 23 9.40 2.73 5.50
N ASN A 24 8.39 3.35 4.89
CA ASN A 24 8.48 3.98 3.58
C ASN A 24 9.69 4.94 3.46
N PRO A 25 10.52 4.88 2.39
CA PRO A 25 11.69 5.74 2.22
C PRO A 25 11.41 7.25 2.22
N ASN A 26 10.19 7.66 1.87
CA ASN A 26 9.77 9.06 1.90
C ASN A 26 9.48 9.58 3.33
N VAL A 27 9.52 8.70 4.33
CA VAL A 27 9.33 9.05 5.74
C VAL A 27 10.69 9.14 6.43
N ALA A 28 11.11 10.35 6.79
CA ALA A 28 12.42 10.58 7.42
C ALA A 28 12.48 10.08 8.88
N ALA A 29 11.38 10.21 9.63
CA ALA A 29 11.27 9.78 11.02
C ALA A 29 9.79 9.53 11.38
N VAL A 30 9.54 8.76 12.44
CA VAL A 30 8.17 8.40 12.87
C VAL A 30 7.98 8.62 14.37
N VAL A 31 6.82 9.14 14.77
CA VAL A 31 6.35 9.10 16.16
C VAL A 31 5.13 8.18 16.24
N VAL A 32 5.30 7.00 16.83
CA VAL A 32 4.22 6.05 17.05
C VAL A 32 3.51 6.40 18.35
N VAL A 33 2.23 6.73 18.25
CA VAL A 33 1.36 7.02 19.39
C VAL A 33 0.30 5.93 19.48
N GLY A 34 0.25 5.23 20.60
CA GLY A 34 -0.77 4.21 20.87
C GLY A 34 -1.35 4.36 22.26
N ILE A 35 -2.37 3.55 22.58
CA ILE A 35 -2.94 3.55 23.93
C ILE A 35 -2.03 2.76 24.87
N GLU A 36 -1.71 1.52 24.52
CA GLU A 36 -0.97 0.57 25.35
C GLU A 36 0.46 0.38 24.82
N PRO A 37 1.48 0.27 25.69
CA PRO A 37 2.88 0.09 25.28
C PRO A 37 3.12 -1.11 24.37
N SER A 38 2.51 -2.26 24.63
CA SER A 38 2.74 -3.49 23.86
C SER A 38 2.49 -3.32 22.36
N TRP A 39 1.39 -2.65 21.98
CA TRP A 39 1.04 -2.42 20.57
C TRP A 39 1.85 -1.28 19.96
N THR A 40 2.12 -0.22 20.73
CA THR A 40 2.99 0.87 20.31
C THR A 40 4.39 0.35 19.99
N ASP A 41 4.97 -0.46 20.88
CA ASP A 41 6.31 -1.03 20.75
C ASP A 41 6.37 -1.96 19.54
N ARG A 42 5.36 -2.81 19.33
CA ARG A 42 5.30 -3.69 18.17
C ARG A 42 5.44 -2.94 16.83
N VAL A 43 4.70 -1.83 16.67
CA VAL A 43 4.80 -0.99 15.45
C VAL A 43 6.14 -0.27 15.40
N ALA A 44 6.56 0.33 16.51
CA ALA A 44 7.80 1.10 16.58
C ALA A 44 9.04 0.24 16.27
N ASP A 45 9.12 -0.96 16.83
CA ASP A 45 10.23 -1.89 16.64
C ASP A 45 10.27 -2.40 15.19
N GLY A 46 9.11 -2.66 14.58
CA GLY A 46 9.03 -3.03 13.16
C GLY A 46 9.56 -1.92 12.23
N ILE A 47 9.24 -0.65 12.53
CA ILE A 47 9.75 0.49 11.75
C ILE A 47 11.24 0.71 12.04
N ALA A 48 11.69 0.52 13.28
CA ALA A 48 13.08 0.73 13.68
C ALA A 48 14.07 -0.17 12.94
N LEU A 49 13.62 -1.30 12.37
CA LEU A 49 14.44 -2.14 11.48
C LEU A 49 15.01 -1.35 10.29
N THR A 50 14.33 -0.30 9.81
CA THR A 50 14.85 0.56 8.73
C THR A 50 15.92 1.54 9.19
N GLN A 51 16.33 1.51 10.47
CA GLN A 51 17.33 2.39 11.07
C GLN A 51 17.00 3.89 11.06
N LYS A 52 15.74 4.26 10.77
CA LYS A 52 15.30 5.66 10.86
C LYS A 52 14.93 6.01 12.31
N PRO A 53 14.93 7.31 12.69
CA PRO A 53 14.48 7.71 14.02
C PRO A 53 13.01 7.33 14.27
N VAL A 54 12.76 6.58 15.34
CA VAL A 54 11.41 6.17 15.76
C VAL A 54 11.16 6.54 17.22
N GLY A 55 10.17 7.39 17.41
CA GLY A 55 9.57 7.73 18.68
C GLY A 55 8.45 6.77 19.08
N ARG A 56 8.35 6.47 20.37
CA ARG A 56 7.27 5.63 20.93
C ARG A 56 6.61 6.36 22.09
N LEU A 57 5.28 6.46 22.04
CA LEU A 57 4.47 7.10 23.07
C LEU A 57 3.21 6.28 23.32
N SER A 58 2.87 6.13 24.61
CA SER A 58 1.65 5.44 25.05
C SER A 58 0.85 6.36 25.93
N ILE A 59 -0.45 6.48 25.65
CA ILE A 59 -1.37 7.33 26.42
C ILE A 59 -1.60 6.75 27.81
N GLU A 60 -1.73 5.41 27.91
CA GLU A 60 -1.87 4.73 29.19
C GLU A 60 -0.69 5.09 30.10
N ARG A 61 -1.00 5.44 31.36
CA ARG A 61 -0.05 5.83 32.41
C ARG A 61 0.67 7.17 32.22
N ASN A 62 0.57 7.81 31.06
CA ASN A 62 1.15 9.13 30.79
C ASN A 62 0.10 10.24 30.72
N GLY A 63 -1.13 9.91 30.28
CA GLY A 63 -2.22 10.85 30.07
C GLY A 63 -2.07 11.68 28.80
N ASP A 64 -3.19 12.17 28.29
CA ASP A 64 -3.27 12.78 26.96
C ASP A 64 -2.37 14.01 26.81
N LEU A 65 -2.46 14.96 27.76
CA LEU A 65 -1.72 16.24 27.68
C LEU A 65 -0.20 16.03 27.71
N ASN A 66 0.30 15.14 28.55
CA ASN A 66 1.73 14.84 28.61
C ASN A 66 2.21 14.09 27.37
N THR A 67 1.37 13.20 26.83
CA THR A 67 1.65 12.47 25.59
C THR A 67 1.73 13.44 24.41
N ILE A 68 0.77 14.36 24.29
CA ILE A 68 0.78 15.44 23.29
C ILE A 68 2.03 16.30 23.42
N ALA A 69 2.34 16.77 24.64
CA ALA A 69 3.51 17.63 24.87
C ALA A 69 4.82 16.91 24.51
N SER A 70 4.94 15.63 24.84
CA SER A 70 6.14 14.83 24.53
C SER A 70 6.24 14.50 23.05
N GLY A 71 5.11 14.17 22.40
CA GLY A 71 5.03 13.96 20.96
C GLY A 71 5.40 15.21 20.17
N ALA A 72 4.89 16.39 20.58
CA ALA A 72 5.22 17.66 19.95
C ALA A 72 6.73 17.98 20.04
N ARG A 73 7.34 17.80 21.20
CA ARG A 73 8.79 18.01 21.38
C ARG A 73 9.63 17.07 20.51
N MET A 74 9.24 15.80 20.44
CA MET A 74 9.93 14.80 19.63
C MET A 74 9.78 15.07 18.13
N ALA A 75 8.57 15.37 17.68
CA ALA A 75 8.30 15.73 16.30
C ALA A 75 9.06 16.99 15.88
N ALA A 76 9.16 18.00 16.75
CA ALA A 76 9.94 19.21 16.49
C ALA A 76 11.42 18.89 16.25
N LYS A 77 12.02 18.02 17.08
CA LYS A 77 13.40 17.56 16.90
C LYS A 77 13.57 16.79 15.58
N PHE A 78 12.70 15.81 15.31
CA PHE A 78 12.77 15.03 14.07
C PHE A 78 12.58 15.89 12.82
N LEU A 79 11.71 16.90 12.88
CA LEU A 79 11.51 17.85 11.80
C LEU A 79 12.77 18.68 11.56
N GLN A 80 13.43 19.14 12.61
CA GLN A 80 14.69 19.87 12.51
C GLN A 80 15.75 19.00 11.82
N ASP A 81 15.99 17.79 12.31
CA ASP A 81 16.96 16.85 11.73
C ASP A 81 16.61 16.53 10.25
N ALA A 82 15.34 16.28 9.95
CA ALA A 82 14.88 15.97 8.59
C ALA A 82 15.01 17.16 7.63
N SER A 83 14.91 18.40 8.13
CA SER A 83 15.02 19.61 7.30
C SER A 83 16.41 19.85 6.75
N GLU A 84 17.43 19.22 7.33
CA GLU A 84 18.82 19.31 6.88
C GLU A 84 19.11 18.34 5.73
N ILE A 85 18.26 17.33 5.50
CA ILE A 85 18.43 16.33 4.45
C ILE A 85 18.28 16.99 3.07
N GLN A 86 19.35 16.96 2.28
CA GLN A 86 19.36 17.48 0.93
C GLN A 86 19.05 16.37 -0.09
N ARG A 87 18.31 16.73 -1.15
CA ARG A 87 18.07 15.81 -2.27
C ARG A 87 19.38 15.57 -3.01
N THR A 88 19.61 14.32 -3.39
CA THR A 88 20.71 13.93 -4.27
C THR A 88 20.16 13.42 -5.60
N PRO A 89 20.94 13.47 -6.69
CA PRO A 89 20.64 12.69 -7.87
C PRO A 89 20.45 11.21 -7.50
N VAL A 90 19.46 10.57 -8.13
CA VAL A 90 19.19 9.13 -8.02
C VAL A 90 19.02 8.55 -9.41
N GLU A 91 19.33 7.28 -9.55
CA GLU A 91 19.08 6.51 -10.74
C GLU A 91 17.62 6.07 -10.80
N ARG A 92 17.11 5.86 -12.01
CA ARG A 92 15.68 5.50 -12.22
C ARG A 92 15.30 4.18 -11.53
N HIS A 93 16.23 3.25 -11.38
CA HIS A 93 15.96 1.96 -10.72
C HIS A 93 15.74 2.07 -9.22
N GLU A 94 16.19 3.17 -8.60
CA GLU A 94 15.97 3.44 -7.18
C GLU A 94 14.54 3.91 -6.89
N VAL A 95 13.78 4.28 -7.93
CA VAL A 95 12.40 4.74 -7.81
C VAL A 95 11.44 3.56 -7.92
N MET A 96 10.57 3.43 -6.92
CA MET A 96 9.42 2.54 -6.96
C MET A 96 8.18 3.32 -7.37
N MET A 97 7.48 2.84 -8.40
CA MET A 97 6.23 3.42 -8.89
C MET A 97 5.07 2.52 -8.50
N SER A 98 3.96 3.10 -8.06
CA SER A 98 2.69 2.39 -7.94
C SER A 98 1.67 3.05 -8.85
N ILE A 99 0.90 2.24 -9.56
CA ILE A 99 -0.18 2.68 -10.44
C ILE A 99 -1.51 2.15 -9.93
N LYS A 100 -2.53 3.00 -10.06
CA LYS A 100 -3.93 2.67 -9.81
C LYS A 100 -4.83 3.49 -10.72
N CYS A 101 -5.99 2.95 -11.01
CA CYS A 101 -7.10 3.61 -11.63
C CYS A 101 -7.82 4.52 -10.62
N GLY A 102 -8.78 5.28 -11.13
CA GLY A 102 -9.69 6.09 -10.34
C GLY A 102 -11.11 5.69 -10.70
N GLU A 103 -11.73 6.47 -11.56
CA GLU A 103 -13.00 6.13 -12.22
C GLU A 103 -12.70 5.95 -13.71
N SER A 104 -12.58 4.70 -14.13
CA SER A 104 -12.15 4.35 -15.49
C SER A 104 -13.34 4.43 -16.44
N ASP A 105 -13.14 5.00 -17.62
CA ASP A 105 -14.13 5.06 -18.71
C ASP A 105 -13.56 4.44 -19.99
N THR A 106 -14.33 4.42 -21.09
CA THR A 106 -13.83 3.91 -22.38
C THR A 106 -12.57 4.65 -22.84
N THR A 107 -12.48 5.96 -22.57
CA THR A 107 -11.32 6.77 -22.98
C THR A 107 -10.06 6.43 -22.18
N SER A 108 -10.22 5.91 -20.97
CA SER A 108 -9.13 5.47 -20.10
C SER A 108 -8.34 4.34 -20.74
N GLY A 109 -9.04 3.32 -21.29
CA GLY A 109 -8.42 2.22 -22.03
C GLY A 109 -7.76 2.64 -23.36
N LEU A 110 -8.18 3.76 -23.95
CA LEU A 110 -7.67 4.26 -25.23
C LEU A 110 -6.54 5.30 -25.08
N GLY A 111 -6.49 6.02 -23.96
CA GLY A 111 -5.60 7.17 -23.76
C GLY A 111 -4.76 7.06 -22.49
N ALA A 112 -5.40 7.15 -21.32
CA ALA A 112 -4.69 7.25 -20.04
C ALA A 112 -3.89 5.99 -19.70
N CYS A 113 -4.47 4.80 -19.89
CA CYS A 113 -3.81 3.52 -19.61
C CYS A 113 -2.62 3.27 -20.56
N PRO A 114 -2.75 3.42 -21.90
CA PRO A 114 -1.60 3.34 -22.81
C PRO A 114 -0.50 4.38 -22.52
N THR A 115 -0.89 5.60 -22.11
CA THR A 115 0.10 6.63 -21.74
C THR A 115 0.84 6.24 -20.47
N THR A 116 0.12 5.72 -19.48
CA THR A 116 0.71 5.22 -18.23
C THR A 116 1.62 4.04 -18.49
N SER A 117 1.25 3.14 -19.41
CA SER A 117 2.08 1.98 -19.77
C SER A 117 3.44 2.41 -20.33
N GLN A 118 3.53 3.52 -21.07
CA GLN A 118 4.82 4.06 -21.52
C GLN A 118 5.74 4.47 -20.36
N ALA A 119 5.18 5.03 -19.28
CA ALA A 119 5.96 5.36 -18.08
C ALA A 119 6.40 4.08 -17.34
N VAL A 120 5.52 3.08 -17.26
CA VAL A 120 5.82 1.76 -16.69
C VAL A 120 6.95 1.09 -17.45
N ASP A 121 6.84 0.96 -18.78
CA ASP A 121 7.82 0.28 -19.62
C ASP A 121 9.21 0.94 -19.49
N ARG A 122 9.27 2.27 -19.47
CA ARG A 122 10.53 3.02 -19.27
C ARG A 122 11.11 2.81 -17.88
N THR A 123 10.28 2.67 -16.85
CA THR A 123 10.73 2.42 -15.48
C THR A 123 11.29 1.01 -15.34
N VAL A 124 10.56 0.01 -15.84
CA VAL A 124 10.99 -1.40 -15.83
C VAL A 124 12.25 -1.60 -16.68
N ALA A 125 12.33 -0.99 -17.87
CA ALA A 125 13.52 -1.05 -18.73
C ALA A 125 14.77 -0.43 -18.07
N ALA A 126 14.58 0.52 -17.15
CA ALA A 126 15.66 1.10 -16.38
C ALA A 126 16.02 0.28 -15.12
N GLY A 127 15.35 -0.85 -14.87
CA GLY A 127 15.55 -1.70 -13.68
C GLY A 127 14.72 -1.30 -12.46
N GLY A 128 13.78 -0.35 -12.62
CA GLY A 128 12.90 0.09 -11.53
C GLY A 128 11.76 -0.89 -11.25
N THR A 129 11.12 -0.70 -10.09
CA THR A 129 10.00 -1.53 -9.66
C THR A 129 8.67 -0.81 -9.86
N VAL A 130 7.70 -1.50 -10.46
CA VAL A 130 6.33 -1.00 -10.61
C VAL A 130 5.36 -1.93 -9.89
N LEU A 131 4.46 -1.35 -9.10
CA LEU A 131 3.39 -2.03 -8.38
C LEU A 131 2.04 -1.66 -9.02
N PHE A 132 1.17 -2.65 -9.17
CA PHE A 132 -0.23 -2.47 -9.55
C PHE A 132 -1.09 -3.05 -8.42
N GLY A 133 -1.97 -2.23 -7.82
CA GLY A 133 -2.64 -2.58 -6.56
C GLY A 133 -4.08 -3.09 -6.69
N GLU A 134 -4.71 -2.98 -7.85
CA GLU A 134 -6.14 -3.21 -8.01
C GLU A 134 -6.41 -4.58 -8.65
N THR A 135 -6.05 -5.66 -7.97
CA THR A 135 -6.12 -7.01 -8.55
C THR A 135 -7.50 -7.36 -9.12
N THR A 136 -8.58 -6.84 -8.54
CA THR A 136 -9.96 -7.04 -9.02
C THR A 136 -10.32 -6.30 -10.31
N GLU A 137 -9.58 -5.25 -10.69
CA GLU A 137 -9.74 -4.60 -12.00
C GLU A 137 -9.23 -5.49 -13.13
N LEU A 138 -8.51 -6.58 -12.81
CA LEU A 138 -8.02 -7.54 -13.80
C LEU A 138 -9.06 -8.61 -14.17
N THR A 139 -10.22 -8.66 -13.51
CA THR A 139 -11.25 -9.67 -13.80
C THR A 139 -11.69 -9.62 -15.26
N GLY A 140 -11.58 -10.76 -15.95
CA GLY A 140 -11.78 -10.91 -17.39
C GLY A 140 -10.50 -10.78 -18.22
N GLY A 141 -9.40 -10.30 -17.63
CA GLY A 141 -8.09 -10.11 -18.26
C GLY A 141 -6.93 -10.77 -17.49
N GLU A 142 -7.19 -11.45 -16.38
CA GLU A 142 -6.18 -12.09 -15.52
C GLU A 142 -5.30 -13.08 -16.28
N HIS A 143 -5.88 -13.83 -17.21
CA HIS A 143 -5.14 -14.74 -18.08
C HIS A 143 -4.09 -14.05 -18.97
N LEU A 144 -4.24 -12.75 -19.28
CA LEU A 144 -3.24 -11.95 -19.99
C LEU A 144 -2.03 -11.65 -19.10
N ILE A 145 -2.25 -11.43 -17.80
CA ILE A 145 -1.19 -11.22 -16.82
C ILE A 145 -0.46 -12.54 -16.55
N ALA A 146 -1.21 -13.64 -16.36
CA ALA A 146 -0.66 -14.97 -16.14
C ALA A 146 0.32 -15.41 -17.25
N LYS A 147 0.02 -15.07 -18.51
CA LYS A 147 0.90 -15.32 -19.68
C LYS A 147 2.21 -14.51 -19.66
N ARG A 148 2.25 -13.41 -18.91
CA ARG A 148 3.41 -12.51 -18.81
C ARG A 148 4.26 -12.76 -17.56
N CYS A 149 3.86 -13.69 -16.69
CA CYS A 149 4.66 -14.09 -15.54
C CYS A 149 5.99 -14.70 -15.98
N ILE A 150 7.07 -14.38 -15.27
CA ILE A 150 8.44 -14.79 -15.62
C ILE A 150 8.65 -16.32 -15.57
N ASN A 151 7.86 -17.02 -14.75
CA ASN A 151 7.89 -18.48 -14.62
C ASN A 151 6.57 -19.00 -14.00
N ASP A 152 6.43 -20.32 -14.00
CA ASP A 152 5.27 -21.04 -13.46
C ASP A 152 5.02 -20.74 -11.98
N ALA A 153 6.07 -20.69 -11.16
CA ALA A 153 5.91 -20.40 -9.74
C ALA A 153 5.30 -19.01 -9.47
N VAL A 154 5.68 -17.99 -10.24
CA VAL A 154 5.08 -16.65 -10.15
C VAL A 154 3.65 -16.64 -10.68
N ARG A 155 3.39 -17.35 -11.79
CA ARG A 155 2.05 -17.48 -12.36
C ARG A 155 1.09 -18.14 -11.37
N ASP A 156 1.49 -19.27 -10.81
CA ASP A 156 0.64 -20.06 -9.92
C ASP A 156 0.37 -19.28 -8.63
N LYS A 157 1.35 -18.52 -8.14
CA LYS A 157 1.13 -17.59 -7.01
C LYS A 157 0.15 -16.46 -7.33
N PHE A 158 0.22 -15.89 -8.54
CA PHE A 158 -0.73 -14.87 -8.98
C PHE A 158 -2.15 -15.44 -9.11
N MET A 159 -2.30 -16.59 -9.76
CA MET A 159 -3.60 -17.24 -9.94
C MET A 159 -4.21 -17.66 -8.60
N ALA A 160 -3.43 -18.26 -7.70
CA ALA A 160 -3.93 -18.62 -6.37
C ALA A 160 -4.47 -17.41 -5.60
N PHE A 161 -3.75 -16.28 -5.62
CA PHE A 161 -4.24 -15.05 -4.99
C PHE A 161 -5.54 -14.52 -5.64
N PHE A 162 -5.61 -14.56 -6.98
CA PHE A 162 -6.78 -14.11 -7.72
C PHE A 162 -8.00 -14.99 -7.41
N ASP A 163 -7.82 -16.31 -7.48
CA ASP A 163 -8.87 -17.31 -7.25
C ASP A 163 -9.37 -17.28 -5.80
N ASP A 164 -8.48 -17.14 -4.80
CA ASP A 164 -8.85 -17.00 -3.39
C ASP A 164 -9.70 -15.75 -3.15
N TYR A 165 -9.36 -14.64 -3.81
CA TYR A 165 -10.15 -13.41 -3.73
C TYR A 165 -11.53 -13.57 -4.39
N MET A 166 -11.59 -14.19 -5.57
CA MET A 166 -12.86 -14.49 -6.24
C MET A 166 -13.76 -15.34 -5.36
N ALA A 167 -13.22 -16.42 -4.76
CA ALA A 167 -13.96 -17.28 -3.84
C ALA A 167 -14.49 -16.51 -2.63
N THR A 168 -13.69 -15.63 -2.04
CA THR A 168 -14.12 -14.78 -0.91
C THR A 168 -15.32 -13.89 -1.29
N VAL A 169 -15.35 -13.35 -2.51
CA VAL A 169 -16.48 -12.52 -2.95
C VAL A 169 -17.72 -13.35 -3.27
N GLU A 170 -17.55 -14.52 -3.88
CA GLU A 170 -18.65 -15.47 -4.12
C GLU A 170 -19.29 -15.97 -2.82
N GLU A 171 -18.49 -16.23 -1.77
CA GLU A 171 -18.97 -16.62 -0.44
C GLU A 171 -19.85 -15.54 0.21
N GLN A 172 -19.67 -14.27 -0.16
CA GLN A 172 -20.51 -13.15 0.27
C GLN A 172 -21.79 -13.01 -0.57
N GLY A 173 -22.02 -13.92 -1.52
CA GLY A 173 -23.18 -13.92 -2.41
C GLY A 173 -23.13 -12.84 -3.47
N VAL A 174 -21.94 -12.30 -3.76
CA VAL A 174 -21.72 -11.25 -4.76
C VAL A 174 -20.94 -11.83 -5.93
N ASP A 175 -21.32 -11.49 -7.15
CA ASP A 175 -20.56 -11.80 -8.36
C ASP A 175 -19.66 -10.60 -8.72
N LEU A 176 -18.35 -10.85 -8.86
CA LEU A 176 -17.40 -9.82 -9.29
C LEU A 176 -17.63 -9.37 -10.73
N LEU A 177 -18.11 -10.20 -11.64
CA LEU A 177 -18.50 -9.75 -12.99
C LEU A 177 -19.74 -8.84 -12.95
N GLY A 178 -20.56 -8.94 -11.90
CA GLY A 178 -21.70 -8.06 -11.66
C GLY A 178 -21.34 -6.74 -10.95
N SER A 179 -20.14 -6.65 -10.38
CA SER A 179 -19.67 -5.48 -9.61
C SER A 179 -18.43 -4.80 -10.18
N GLN A 180 -17.67 -5.49 -11.03
CA GLN A 180 -16.56 -5.02 -11.85
C GLN A 180 -16.83 -5.35 -13.33
N PRO A 181 -16.77 -4.36 -14.24
CA PRO A 181 -16.47 -2.95 -13.99
C PRO A 181 -17.52 -2.26 -13.09
N THR A 182 -17.08 -1.34 -12.23
CA THR A 182 -17.99 -0.59 -11.32
C THR A 182 -19.13 0.09 -12.08
N GLN A 183 -20.21 0.47 -11.38
CA GLN A 183 -21.31 1.23 -11.98
C GLN A 183 -20.87 2.56 -12.62
N GLY A 184 -19.83 3.21 -12.07
CA GLY A 184 -19.21 4.38 -12.67
C GLY A 184 -18.51 4.02 -13.99
N ASN A 185 -17.75 2.93 -13.99
CA ASN A 185 -17.04 2.43 -15.16
C ASN A 185 -17.99 1.99 -16.29
N ILE A 186 -19.10 1.31 -15.96
CA ILE A 186 -20.14 0.93 -16.94
C ILE A 186 -20.79 2.18 -17.54
N ARG A 187 -21.10 3.19 -16.72
CA ARG A 187 -21.61 4.48 -17.21
C ARG A 187 -20.60 5.20 -18.10
N GLY A 188 -19.32 5.04 -17.80
CA GLY A 188 -18.19 5.47 -18.63
C GLY A 188 -17.99 4.66 -19.90
N GLY A 189 -18.77 3.59 -20.14
CA GLY A 189 -18.78 2.80 -21.37
C GLY A 189 -17.85 1.57 -21.36
N LEU A 190 -17.42 1.09 -20.19
CA LEU A 190 -16.71 -0.18 -20.06
C LEU A 190 -17.71 -1.34 -19.93
N SER A 191 -17.46 -2.44 -20.66
CA SER A 191 -18.13 -3.73 -20.46
C SER A 191 -17.09 -4.85 -20.52
N THR A 192 -17.46 -6.01 -19.98
CA THR A 192 -16.73 -7.28 -20.17
C THR A 192 -17.14 -7.95 -21.47
#